data_AF-A0A3D5D6R5-F1
#
_entry.id   AF-A0A3D5D6R5-F1
#
_cell.length_a   1.000
_cell.length_b   1.000
_cell.length_c   1.000
_cell.angle_alpha   90.00
_cell.angle_beta   90.00
_cell.angle_gamma   90.00
#
_symmetry.space_group_name_H-M   'P 1'
#
loop_
_entity.id
_entity.type
_entity.pdbx_description
1 polymer ?
#
loop_
_entity_poly.entity_id
_entity_poly.type
_entity_poly.pdbx_seq_one_letter_code
_entity_poly.pdbx_strand_id
1 'polypeptide(L)' 'MQLSHNVSRRKFLAQSGLAASALISGTALAKDEAPLKISLAQWTINPELRSGKIDNLDFAKEAAKHGIHAVE' A
#
# COMPACT_ATOMS: atom_id res chain seq x y z
N MET A 1 -39.55 11.83 43.93
CA MET A 1 -38.24 12.12 43.32
C MET A 1 -38.26 11.57 41.90
N GLN A 2 -38.64 12.39 40.91
CA GLN A 2 -38.70 11.96 39.51
C GLN A 2 -37.38 12.32 38.81
N LEU A 3 -36.68 11.31 38.31
CA LEU A 3 -35.47 11.49 37.51
C LEU A 3 -35.88 11.81 36.07
N SER A 4 -35.93 13.09 35.71
CA SER A 4 -36.12 13.51 34.33
C SER A 4 -34.84 13.27 33.53
N HIS A 5 -34.75 12.13 32.85
CA HIS A 5 -33.69 11.86 31.88
C HIS A 5 -33.84 12.78 30.65
N ASN A 6 -33.20 13.95 30.69
CA ASN A 6 -33.19 14.95 29.62
C ASN A 6 -32.19 14.61 28.50
N VAL A 7 -32.17 13.35 28.04
CA VAL A 7 -31.40 12.96 26.86
C VAL A 7 -32.27 13.17 25.63
N SER A 8 -32.11 14.33 24.99
CA SER A 8 -32.79 14.62 23.72
C SER A 8 -32.25 13.70 22.63
N ARG A 9 -33.15 13.16 21.79
CA ARG A 9 -32.81 12.33 20.62
C ARG A 9 -31.72 12.96 19.76
N ARG A 10 -31.74 14.30 19.61
CA ARG A 10 -30.73 15.05 18.85
C ARG A 10 -29.34 14.95 19.47
N LYS A 11 -29.22 15.04 20.80
CA LYS A 11 -27.94 14.90 21.52
C LYS A 11 -27.41 13.47 21.42
N PHE A 12 -28.29 12.48 21.55
CA PHE A 12 -27.93 11.08 21.35
C PHE A 12 -27.40 10.82 19.93
N LEU A 13 -28.11 11.28 18.90
CA LEU A 13 -27.68 11.11 17.51
C LEU A 13 -26.34 11.82 17.21
N ALA A 14 -26.17 13.05 17.72
CA ALA A 14 -24.92 13.79 17.54
C ALA A 14 -23.73 13.09 18.21
N GLN A 15 -23.92 12.59 19.44
CA GLN A 15 -22.86 11.94 20.20
C GLN A 15 -22.52 10.54 19.66
N SER A 16 -23.53 9.77 19.25
CA SER A 16 -23.35 8.46 18.61
C SER A 16 -22.70 8.59 17.22
N GLY A 17 -23.03 9.62 16.45
CA GLY A 17 -22.40 9.88 15.15
C GLY A 17 -20.91 10.23 15.25
N LEU A 18 -20.53 11.03 16.26
CA LEU A 18 -19.12 11.34 16.54
C LEU A 18 -18.35 10.09 16.98
N ALA A 19 -18.92 9.26 17.87
CA ALA A 19 -18.30 8.00 18.29
C ALA A 19 -18.12 7.01 17.12
N ALA A 20 -19.05 6.98 16.17
CA ALA A 20 -18.94 6.13 14.97
C ALA A 20 -17.80 6.56 14.04
N SER A 21 -17.54 7.87 13.89
CA SER A 21 -16.43 8.36 13.06
C SER A 21 -15.06 7.89 13.54
N ALA A 22 -14.86 7.76 14.86
CA ALA A 22 -13.62 7.25 15.44
C ALA A 22 -13.36 5.76 15.11
N LEU A 23 -14.41 4.97 14.86
CA LEU A 23 -14.28 3.57 14.46
C LEU A 23 -13.97 3.41 12.97
N ILE A 24 -14.39 4.37 12.13
CA ILE A 24 -14.15 4.34 10.68
C ILE A 24 -12.74 4.83 10.33
N SER A 25 -12.14 5.69 11.16
CA SER A 25 -10.75 6.15 10.97
C SER A 25 -9.69 5.04 11.16
N GLY A 26 -10.07 3.85 11.63
CA GLY A 26 -9.17 2.72 11.85
C GLY A 26 -8.83 1.91 10.59
N THR A 27 -9.60 2.03 9.51
CA THR A 27 -9.21 1.46 8.21
C THR A 27 -8.30 2.45 7.51
N ALA A 28 -7.08 2.58 8.04
CA ALA A 28 -5.98 3.14 7.27
C ALA A 28 -6.00 2.45 5.90
N LEU A 29 -6.05 3.26 4.85
CA LEU A 29 -6.01 2.85 3.46
C LEU A 29 -4.79 1.96 3.27
N ALA A 30 -4.98 0.64 3.38
CA ALA A 30 -4.00 -0.30 2.87
C ALA A 30 -3.88 0.05 1.39
N LYS A 31 -2.68 0.45 0.96
CA LYS A 31 -2.39 0.52 -0.46
C LYS A 31 -2.69 -0.87 -1.01
N ASP A 32 -3.65 -0.97 -1.93
CA ASP A 32 -3.85 -2.18 -2.72
C ASP A 32 -2.55 -2.46 -3.46
N GLU A 33 -1.70 -3.30 -2.85
CA GLU A 33 -0.53 -3.81 -3.53
C GLU A 33 -1.03 -4.77 -4.60
N ALA A 34 -0.47 -4.67 -5.80
CA ALA A 34 -0.88 -5.57 -6.88
C ALA A 34 -0.74 -7.03 -6.39
N PRO A 35 -1.70 -7.91 -6.71
CA PRO A 35 -1.69 -9.29 -6.22
C PRO A 35 -0.46 -10.08 -6.68
N LEU A 36 0.25 -9.57 -7.70
CA LEU A 36 1.49 -10.12 -8.22
C LEU A 36 2.54 -9.01 -8.33
N LYS A 37 3.78 -9.34 -7.94
CA LYS A 37 4.95 -8.47 -8.11
C LYS A 37 5.72 -8.92 -9.36
N ILE A 38 6.24 -7.96 -10.11
CA ILE A 38 7.00 -8.20 -11.34
C ILE A 38 8.49 -8.19 -11.00
N SER A 39 9.21 -9.22 -11.44
CA SER A 39 10.68 -9.34 -11.37
C SER A 39 11.27 -9.48 -12.78
N LEU A 40 12.56 -9.15 -12.91
CA LEU A 40 13.33 -9.37 -14.14
C LEU A 40 14.29 -10.54 -13.93
N ALA A 41 14.17 -11.57 -14.76
CA ALA A 41 15.15 -12.65 -14.79
C ALA A 41 16.43 -12.21 -15.52
N GLN A 42 17.60 -12.55 -14.99
CA GLN A 42 18.90 -12.18 -15.55
C GLN A 42 19.05 -12.68 -17.00
N TRP A 43 18.45 -13.82 -17.32
CA TRP A 43 18.51 -14.39 -18.66
C TRP A 43 17.82 -13.54 -19.74
N THR A 44 16.90 -12.66 -19.35
CA THR A 44 16.21 -11.74 -20.27
C THR A 44 17.20 -10.81 -21.01
N ILE A 45 18.31 -10.44 -20.36
CA ILE A 45 19.36 -9.57 -20.93
C ILE A 45 20.73 -10.29 -21.02
N ASN A 46 20.71 -11.63 -21.11
CA ASN A 46 21.91 -12.44 -21.21
C ASN A 46 22.85 -11.99 -22.35
N PRO A 47 22.38 -11.58 -23.55
CA PRO A 47 23.27 -11.09 -24.60
C PRO A 47 24.09 -9.87 -24.18
N GLU A 48 23.49 -8.90 -23.50
CA GLU A 48 24.13 -7.68 -23.02
C GLU A 48 25.12 -7.96 -21.88
N LEU A 49 24.76 -8.83 -20.95
CA LEU A 49 25.62 -9.26 -19.84
C LEU A 49 26.82 -10.06 -20.35
N ARG A 50 26.57 -11.03 -21.24
CA ARG A 50 27.63 -11.89 -21.81
C ARG A 50 28.57 -11.13 -22.74
N SER A 51 28.07 -10.12 -23.44
CA SER A 51 28.91 -9.24 -24.28
C SER A 51 29.72 -8.22 -23.46
N GLY A 52 29.46 -8.08 -22.16
CA GLY A 52 30.07 -7.05 -21.31
C GLY A 52 29.56 -5.64 -21.58
N LYS A 53 28.50 -5.49 -22.37
CA LYS A 53 27.83 -4.20 -22.59
C LYS A 53 27.19 -3.67 -21.31
N ILE A 54 26.75 -4.57 -20.44
CA ILE A 54 26.25 -4.29 -19.11
C ILE A 54 27.09 -5.12 -18.14
N ASP A 55 27.61 -4.47 -17.09
CA ASP A 55 28.30 -5.18 -16.01
C ASP A 55 27.29 -6.02 -15.19
N ASN A 56 27.69 -7.21 -14.74
CA ASN A 56 26.81 -8.06 -13.92
C ASN A 56 26.37 -7.37 -12.62
N LEU A 57 27.22 -6.53 -12.04
CA LEU A 57 26.90 -5.74 -10.84
C LEU A 57 25.91 -4.61 -11.15
N ASP A 58 25.81 -4.18 -12.41
CA ASP A 58 24.85 -3.19 -12.87
C ASP A 58 23.49 -3.80 -13.26
N PHE A 59 23.30 -5.13 -13.19
CA PHE A 59 22.03 -5.78 -13.55
C PHE A 59 20.82 -5.19 -12.80
N ALA A 60 20.91 -5.07 -11.47
CA ALA A 60 19.83 -4.51 -10.66
C ALA A 60 19.55 -3.04 -10.99
N LYS A 61 20.61 -2.28 -11.31
CA LYS A 61 20.49 -0.89 -11.74
C LYS A 61 19.81 -0.79 -13.10
N GLU A 62 20.11 -1.70 -14.02
CA GLU A 62 19.43 -1.76 -15.32
C GLU A 62 17.95 -2.10 -15.15
N ALA A 63 17.60 -3.12 -14.36
CA ALA A 63 16.21 -3.46 -14.05
C ALA A 63 15.43 -2.25 -13.51
N ALA A 64 16.04 -1.49 -12.60
CA ALA A 64 15.44 -0.30 -12.01
C ALA A 64 15.16 0.83 -13.02
N LYS A 65 15.98 0.98 -14.08
CA LYS A 65 15.71 1.95 -15.17
C LYS A 65 14.40 1.64 -15.91
N HIS A 66 14.00 0.38 -15.92
CA HIS A 66 12.76 -0.11 -16.55
C HIS A 66 11.58 -0.22 -15.56
N GLY A 67 11.73 0.30 -14.34
CA GLY A 67 10.69 0.26 -13.30
C GLY A 67 10.49 -1.11 -12.67
N ILE A 68 11.45 -2.04 -12.83
CA ILE A 68 11.42 -3.35 -12.20
C ILE A 68 12.33 -3.34 -10.98
N HIS A 69 11.76 -3.62 -9.81
CA HIS A 69 12.44 -3.49 -8.53
C HIS A 69 12.84 -4.83 -7.87
N ALA A 70 12.61 -5.94 -8.57
CA ALA A 70 13.02 -7.28 -8.16
C ALA A 70 13.79 -7.96 -9.31
N VAL A 71 14.83 -8.73 -8.97
CA VAL A 71 15.70 -9.42 -9.94
C VAL A 71 15.92 -10.88 -9.54
N GLU A 72 16.10 -11.76 -10.53
CA GLU A 72 16.27 -13.22 -10.37
C GLU A 72 17.39 -13.79 -11.24
#